data_AF-A0A0C9UI72-F1
#
_entry.id   AF-A0A0C9UI72-F1
#
_cell.length_a   1.000
_cell.length_b   1.000
_cell.length_c   1.000
_cell.angle_alpha   90.00
_cell.angle_beta   90.00
_cell.angle_gamma   90.00
#
_symmetry.space_group_name_H-M   'P 1'
#
loop_
_entity.id
_entity.type
_entity.pdbx_description
1 polymer ?
#
loop_
_entity_poly.entity_id
_entity_poly.type
_entity_poly.pdbx_seq_one_letter_code
_entity_poly.pdbx_strand_id
1 'polypeptide(L)' 'SWWPKPNIWKHSGLDVGYWSTGCEKWFQDRKLRIQKEDVQLKSSERWRSSLVRNRQTKK' A
#
# COMPACT_ATOMS: atom_id res chain seq x y z
N SER A 1 -6.50 -0.24 -10.93
CA SER A 1 -6.87 -1.31 -9.97
C SER A 1 -6.95 -0.77 -8.56
N TRP A 2 -7.92 -1.22 -7.76
CA TRP A 2 -8.07 -0.83 -6.35
C TRP A 2 -7.02 -1.44 -5.42
N TRP A 3 -6.42 -2.55 -5.85
CA TRP A 3 -5.40 -3.28 -5.10
C TRP A 3 -4.12 -3.39 -5.94
N PRO A 4 -2.95 -3.40 -5.29
CA PRO A 4 -1.68 -3.62 -5.95
C PRO A 4 -1.59 -5.05 -6.48
N LYS A 5 -0.83 -5.23 -7.57
CA LYS A 5 -0.50 -6.57 -8.07
C LYS A 5 0.40 -7.29 -7.05
N PRO A 6 0.31 -8.63 -6.93
CA PRO A 6 1.12 -9.41 -5.98
C PRO A 6 2.62 -9.19 -6.18
N ASN A 7 3.09 -9.04 -7.42
CA ASN A 7 4.49 -8.72 -7.69
C ASN A 7 4.95 -7.39 -7.08
N ILE A 8 4.07 -6.38 -7.04
CA ILE A 8 4.39 -5.06 -6.46
C ILE A 8 4.27 -5.09 -4.94
N TRP A 9 3.32 -5.85 -4.40
CA TRP A 9 3.21 -6.10 -2.97
C TRP A 9 4.47 -6.76 -2.42
N LYS A 10 4.98 -7.80 -3.10
CA LYS A 10 6.21 -8.51 -2.74
C LYS A 10 7.43 -7.60 -2.65
N HIS A 11 7.49 -6.56 -3.48
CA HIS A 11 8.58 -5.57 -3.47
C HIS A 11 8.36 -4.39 -2.51
N SER A 12 7.22 -4.29 -1.82
CA SER A 12 6.87 -3.15 -0.96
C SER A 12 7.56 -3.13 0.41
N GLY A 13 8.12 -4.26 0.84
CA GLY A 13 8.61 -4.43 2.21
C GLY A 13 7.49 -4.55 3.27
N LEU A 14 6.21 -4.57 2.85
CA LEU A 14 5.08 -5.05 3.65
C LEU A 14 4.84 -6.56 3.48
N ASP A 15 5.44 -7.17 2.45
CA ASP A 15 5.43 -8.61 2.24
C ASP A 15 6.48 -9.29 3.13
N VAL A 16 6.04 -9.77 4.29
CA VAL A 16 6.88 -10.54 5.23
C VAL A 16 6.55 -12.04 5.22
N GLY A 17 5.80 -12.50 4.21
CA GLY A 17 5.42 -13.90 4.03
C GLY A 17 4.16 -14.34 4.80
N TYR A 18 3.59 -13.48 5.63
CA TYR A 18 2.32 -13.71 6.33
C TYR A 18 1.53 -12.41 6.49
N TRP A 19 0.23 -12.51 6.84
CA TRP A 19 -0.61 -11.35 7.11
C TRP A 19 -0.28 -10.75 8.49
N SER A 20 0.58 -9.74 8.51
CA SER A 20 0.98 -9.06 9.73
C SER A 20 0.09 -7.86 10.03
N THR A 21 0.18 -7.35 11.26
CA THR A 21 -0.52 -6.13 11.70
C THR A 21 -0.24 -4.92 10.79
N GLY A 22 0.94 -4.85 10.16
CA GLY A 22 1.28 -3.83 9.17
C GLY A 22 0.46 -3.95 7.87
N CYS A 23 0.23 -5.17 7.40
CA CYS A 23 -0.61 -5.46 6.23
C CYS A 23 -2.06 -5.06 6.50
N GLU A 24 -2.57 -5.45 7.68
CA GLU A 24 -3.91 -5.10 8.11
C GLU A 24 -4.12 -3.58 8.22
N LYS A 25 -3.20 -2.89 8.90
CA LYS A 25 -3.27 -1.42 9.06
C LYS A 25 -3.26 -0.70 7.71
N TRP A 26 -2.41 -1.15 6.78
CA TRP A 26 -2.37 -0.59 5.43
C TRP A 26 -3.69 -0.84 4.67
N PHE A 27 -4.26 -2.04 4.79
CA PHE A 27 -5.51 -2.39 4.13
C PHE A 27 -6.69 -1.55 4.66
N GLN A 28 -6.78 -1.40 5.98
CA GLN A 28 -7.80 -0.57 6.63
C GLN A 28 -7.66 0.91 6.26
N ASP A 29 -6.45 1.49 6.34
CA ASP A 29 -6.20 2.89 5.92
C ASP A 29 -6.60 3.10 4.46
N ARG A 30 -6.23 2.16 3.58
CA ARG A 30 -6.59 2.25 2.18
C ARG A 30 -8.09 2.16 1.97
N LYS A 31 -8.78 1.24 2.64
CA LYS A 31 -10.24 1.10 2.57
C LYS A 31 -10.95 2.38 3.01
N LEU A 32 -10.50 3.00 4.10
CA LEU A 32 -11.03 4.28 4.58
C LEU A 32 -10.85 5.40 3.56
N ARG A 33 -9.67 5.47 2.93
CA ARG A 33 -9.41 6.47 1.87
C ARG A 33 -10.27 6.25 0.62
N ILE A 34 -10.55 5.00 0.26
CA ILE A 34 -11.48 4.67 -0.83
C ILE A 34 -12.89 5.12 -0.49
N GLN A 35 -13.35 4.87 0.75
CA GLN A 35 -14.67 5.29 1.21
C GLN A 35 -14.82 6.81 1.31
N LYS A 36 -13.73 7.53 1.57
CA LYS A 36 -13.71 9.00 1.58
C LYS A 36 -13.64 9.63 0.18
N GLU A 37 -13.67 8.83 -0.89
CA GLU A 37 -13.48 9.25 -2.30
C GLU A 37 -12.18 10.05 -2.58
N ASP A 38 -11.27 10.10 -1.61
CA ASP A 38 -10.01 10.83 -1.66
C ASP A 38 -8.96 10.17 -2.56
N VAL A 39 -9.20 8.91 -2.95
CA VAL A 39 -8.20 8.08 -3.64
C VAL A 39 -8.60 7.77 -5.08
N GLN A 40 -7.80 8.29 -6.01
CA GLN A 40 -7.83 7.89 -7.41
C GLN A 40 -7.30 6.45 -7.59
N LEU A 41 -7.88 5.74 -8.56
CA LEU A 41 -7.39 4.46 -9.05
C LEU A 41 -5.89 4.56 -9.40
N LYS A 42 -5.06 3.81 -8.68
CA LYS A 42 -3.62 3.81 -8.93
C LYS A 42 -3.27 2.77 -10.01
N SER A 43 -2.43 3.18 -10.95
CA SER A 43 -1.73 2.27 -11.86
C SER A 43 -0.63 1.51 -11.11
N SER A 44 -0.12 0.44 -11.71
CA SER A 44 0.92 -0.43 -11.16
C SER A 44 2.15 0.37 -10.70
N GLU A 45 2.60 1.35 -11.48
CA GLU A 45 3.76 2.19 -11.15
C GLU A 45 3.50 3.08 -9.93
N ARG A 46 2.32 3.71 -9.87
CA ARG A 46 1.86 4.50 -8.71
C ARG A 46 1.74 3.66 -7.44
N TRP A 47 1.40 2.37 -7.58
CA TRP A 47 1.44 1.45 -6.46
C TRP A 47 2.86 1.22 -5.97
N ARG A 48 3.80 0.99 -6.89
CA ARG A 48 5.21 0.81 -6.55
C ARG A 48 5.75 1.98 -5.74
N SER A 49 5.54 3.21 -6.19
CA SER A 49 5.98 4.41 -5.44
C SER A 49 5.25 4.64 -4.13
N SER A 50 3.97 4.26 -4.04
CA SER A 50 3.16 4.42 -2.82
C SER A 50 3.43 3.35 -1.77
N LEU A 51 3.98 2.21 -2.18
CA LEU A 51 4.24 1.04 -1.35
C LEU A 51 5.70 0.91 -0.97
N VAL A 52 6.62 1.46 -1.77
CA VAL A 52 8.01 1.63 -1.35
C VAL A 52 7.99 2.53 -0.12
N ARG A 53 8.39 1.96 1.03
CA ARG A 53 8.65 2.69 2.28
C ARG A 53 9.72 3.74 1.99
N ASN A 54 9.30 4.93 1.58
CA ASN A 54 10.20 6.05 1.46
C ASN A 54 10.62 6.38 2.90
N ARG A 55 11.91 6.19 3.19
CA ARG A 55 12.54 6.43 4.49
C ARG A 55 12.61 7.94 4.73
N GLN A 56 11.48 8.62 4.78
CA GLN A 56 11.37 9.95 5.36
C GLN A 56 10.71 9.80 6.74
N THR A 57 11.51 9.25 7.66
CA THR A 57 11.36 9.55 9.07
C THR A 57 11.49 11.06 9.20
N LYS A 58 10.38 11.79 9.36
CA LYS A 58 10.45 13.13 9.95
C LYS A 58 11.07 12.96 11.34
N LYS A 59 12.24 13.55 11.55
CA LYS A 59 12.75 13.87 12.87
C LYS A 59 11.88 14.98 13.47
#